data_AF-A0A2V5M5Z6-F1
#
_entry.id   AF-A0A2V5M5Z6-F1
#
_cell.length_a   1.000
_cell.length_b   1.000
_cell.length_c   1.000
_cell.angle_alpha   90.00
_cell.angle_beta   90.00
_cell.angle_gamma   90.00
#
_symmetry.space_group_name_H-M   'P 1'
#
loop_
_entity.id
_entity.type
_entity.pdbx_description
1 polymer ?
#
loop_
_entity_poly.entity_id
_entity_poly.type
_entity_poly.pdbx_seq_one_letter_code
_entity_poly.pdbx_strand_id
1 'polypeptide(L)' 'QSSWVTQGPGIGQVALKFGANDFGSVMMEENVVSSAGTTFQLDAKQIEILIGEAGYEPRRRNNWYELLD' A
#
# COMPACT_ATOMS: atom_id res chain seq x y z
N GLN A 1 -4.60 -0.10 -8.12
CA GLN A 1 -3.43 -0.04 -7.22
C GLN A 1 -3.21 1.39 -6.75
N SER A 2 -2.90 1.61 -5.47
CA SER A 2 -2.63 2.92 -4.87
C SER A 2 -1.15 3.31 -4.92
N SER A 3 -0.83 4.60 -5.11
CA SER A 3 0.55 5.10 -5.22
C SER A 3 1.10 5.64 -3.88
N TRP A 4 1.01 4.85 -2.81
CA TRP A 4 1.41 5.32 -1.47
C TRP A 4 2.91 5.58 -1.33
N VAL A 5 3.76 4.90 -2.12
CA VAL A 5 5.23 5.05 -2.04
C VAL A 5 5.69 6.47 -2.37
N THR A 6 4.98 7.16 -3.26
CA THR A 6 5.30 8.55 -3.62
C THR A 6 4.37 9.56 -2.93
N GLN A 7 3.08 9.24 -2.80
CA GLN A 7 2.06 10.17 -2.30
C GLN A 7 1.80 10.05 -0.78
N GLY A 8 2.38 9.03 -0.14
CA GLY A 8 2.22 8.75 1.27
C GLY A 8 1.06 7.81 1.62
N PRO A 9 1.09 7.20 2.83
CA PRO A 9 0.10 6.22 3.27
C PRO A 9 -1.34 6.75 3.30
N GLY A 10 -1.53 8.02 3.69
CA GLY A 10 -2.84 8.66 3.75
C GLY A 10 -3.52 8.78 2.39
N ILE A 11 -2.76 9.18 1.35
CA ILE A 11 -3.29 9.19 -0.03
C ILE A 11 -3.55 7.76 -0.51
N GLY A 12 -2.72 6.80 -0.09
CA GLY A 12 -2.98 5.37 -0.31
C GLY A 12 -4.35 4.92 0.19
N GLN A 13 -4.69 5.27 1.45
CA GLN A 13 -6.01 4.97 2.03
C GLN A 13 -7.15 5.66 1.27
N VAL A 14 -7.00 6.95 0.95
CA VAL A 14 -8.02 7.68 0.19
C VAL A 14 -8.27 7.00 -1.15
N ALA A 15 -7.23 6.56 -1.86
CA ALA A 15 -7.38 5.89 -3.15
C ALA A 15 -8.30 4.65 -3.10
N LEU A 16 -8.35 3.93 -1.96
CA LEU A 16 -9.25 2.79 -1.77
C LEU A 16 -10.75 3.18 -1.84
N LYS A 17 -11.08 4.45 -1.55
CA LYS A 17 -12.44 4.99 -1.68
C LYS A 17 -12.78 5.44 -3.09
N PHE A 18 -11.78 5.53 -3.98
CA PHE A 18 -11.92 6.01 -5.35
C PHE A 18 -11.57 4.94 -6.39
N GLY A 19 -11.73 3.66 -6.03
CA GLY A 19 -11.63 2.53 -6.97
C GLY A 19 -10.31 1.77 -6.95
N ALA A 20 -9.33 2.17 -6.14
CA ALA A 20 -8.17 1.30 -5.90
C ALA A 20 -8.60 0.10 -5.05
N ASN A 21 -8.18 -1.10 -5.46
CA ASN A 21 -8.43 -2.36 -4.76
C ASN A 21 -7.12 -3.05 -4.31
N ASP A 22 -6.00 -2.35 -4.44
CA ASP A 22 -4.67 -2.89 -4.20
C ASP A 22 -3.81 -1.79 -3.58
N PHE A 23 -3.36 -2.03 -2.35
CA PHE A 23 -2.52 -1.08 -1.61
C PHE A 23 -1.05 -1.18 -2.01
N GLY A 24 -0.68 -2.07 -2.93
CA GLY A 24 0.72 -2.31 -3.31
C GLY A 24 1.44 -3.27 -2.36
N SER A 25 2.76 -3.33 -2.50
CA SER A 25 3.61 -4.26 -1.75
C SER A 25 4.29 -3.58 -0.56
N VAL A 26 4.81 -4.38 0.37
CA VAL A 26 5.67 -3.90 1.45
C VAL A 26 6.96 -3.30 0.92
N MET A 27 7.50 -2.30 1.61
CA MET A 27 8.80 -1.71 1.31
C MET A 27 9.87 -2.30 2.24
N MET A 28 10.71 -3.18 1.70
CA MET A 28 11.81 -3.80 2.44
C MET A 28 13.00 -2.84 2.60
N GLU A 29 13.32 -2.12 1.53
CA GLU A 29 14.37 -1.10 1.50
C GLU A 29 13.97 -0.03 0.48
N GLU A 30 14.11 1.24 0.84
CA GLU A 30 13.79 2.37 -0.02
C GLU A 30 15.08 2.84 -0.72
N ASN A 31 15.18 2.60 -2.03
CA ASN A 31 16.36 2.91 -2.84
C ASN A 31 16.05 3.75 -4.09
N VAL A 32 14.79 4.18 -4.30
CA VAL A 32 14.31 4.65 -5.61
C VAL A 32 13.75 6.08 -5.55
N VAL A 33 12.95 6.38 -4.53
CA VAL A 33 12.22 7.66 -4.40
C VAL A 33 12.83 8.60 -3.34
N SER A 34 13.82 8.17 -2.56
CA SER A 34 14.59 9.06 -1.66
C SER A 34 15.17 10.27 -2.37
N SER A 35 15.67 10.10 -3.59
CA SER A 35 16.20 11.22 -4.40
C SER A 35 15.14 12.27 -4.76
N ALA A 36 13.86 11.90 -4.77
CA ALA A 36 12.72 12.78 -4.98
C ALA A 36 12.20 13.42 -3.66
N GLY A 37 12.85 13.18 -2.53
CA GLY A 37 12.52 13.78 -1.24
C GLY A 37 11.35 13.10 -0.50
N THR A 38 10.89 11.94 -0.96
CA THR A 38 9.81 11.18 -0.32
C THR A 38 10.35 9.84 0.19
N THR A 39 10.32 9.64 1.51
CA THR A 39 10.73 8.39 2.14
C THR A 39 9.57 7.82 2.94
N PHE A 40 8.72 7.03 2.30
CA PHE A 40 7.67 6.28 2.98
C PHE A 40 8.05 4.80 3.01
N GLN A 41 7.97 4.20 4.18
CA GLN A 41 8.19 2.78 4.38
C GLN A 41 7.01 2.21 5.15
N LEU A 42 6.37 1.20 4.56
CA LEU A 42 5.28 0.45 5.18
C LEU A 42 5.61 -1.04 5.17
N ASP A 43 5.47 -1.66 6.33
CA ASP A 43 5.48 -3.11 6.48
C ASP A 43 4.07 -3.70 6.22
N ALA A 44 3.97 -5.03 6.24
CA ALA A 44 2.70 -5.72 5.97
C ALA A 44 1.62 -5.36 7.00
N LYS A 45 1.99 -5.24 8.27
CA LYS A 45 1.05 -4.96 9.35
C LYS A 45 0.47 -3.56 9.23
N GLN A 46 1.29 -2.58 8.88
CA GLN A 46 0.84 -1.21 8.64
C GLN A 46 -0.11 -1.17 7.44
N ILE A 47 0.20 -1.85 6.34
CA ILE A 47 -0.72 -1.94 5.19
C ILE A 47 -2.05 -2.58 5.60
N GLU A 48 -2.04 -3.69 6.33
CA GLU A 48 -3.24 -4.36 6.82
C GLU A 48 -4.10 -3.45 7.72
N ILE A 49 -3.47 -2.71 8.64
CA ILE A 49 -4.15 -1.71 9.49
C ILE A 49 -4.77 -0.62 8.62
N LEU A 50 -4.02 -0.06 7.67
CA LEU A 50 -4.50 1.05 6.85
C LEU A 50 -5.70 0.64 5.98
N ILE A 51 -5.70 -0.58 5.43
CA ILE A 51 -6.84 -1.13 4.69
C ILE A 51 -8.06 -1.34 5.62
N GLY A 52 -7.82 -1.86 6.82
CA GLY A 52 -8.85 -2.06 7.84
C GLY A 52 -9.49 -0.76 8.34
N GLU A 53 -8.69 0.27 8.60
CA GLU A 53 -9.15 1.62 8.96
C GLU A 53 -9.95 2.27 7.83
N ALA A 54 -9.61 1.96 6.58
CA ALA A 54 -10.42 2.35 5.42
C ALA A 54 -11.73 1.53 5.30
N GLY A 55 -12.01 0.58 6.19
CA GLY A 55 -13.25 -0.20 6.23
C GLY A 55 -13.30 -1.37 5.26
N TYR A 56 -12.14 -1.88 4.83
CA TYR A 56 -12.02 -3.04 3.94
C TYR A 56 -11.32 -4.20 4.65
N GLU A 57 -11.51 -5.42 4.14
CA GLU A 57 -10.78 -6.61 4.60
C GLU A 57 -9.46 -6.75 3.83
N PRO A 58 -8.29 -6.71 4.50
CA PRO A 58 -7.02 -6.89 3.83
C PRO A 58 -6.82 -8.34 3.39
N ARG A 59 -6.37 -8.53 2.15
CA ARG A 59 -6.01 -9.83 1.58
C ARG A 59 -4.65 -9.76 0.93
N ARG A 60 -3.84 -10.81 1.11
CA ARG A 60 -2.55 -10.96 0.45
C ARG A 60 -2.76 -11.58 -0.92
N ARG A 61 -1.96 -11.13 -1.88
CA ARG A 61 -2.00 -11.62 -3.27
C ARG A 61 -0.60 -11.86 -3.81
N ASN A 62 -0.50 -12.72 -4.82
CA ASN A 62 0.69 -12.78 -5.66
C ASN A 62 0.63 -11.75 -6.80
N ASN A 63 1.63 -11.78 -7.69
CA ASN A 63 1.71 -10.86 -8.84
C ASN A 63 0.63 -11.12 -9.90
N TRP A 64 0.01 -12.30 -9.88
CA TRP A 64 -1.12 -12.66 -10.73
C TRP A 64 -2.48 -12.29 -10.11
N TYR A 65 -2.47 -11.58 -8.98
CA TYR A 65 -3.66 -11.21 -8.21
C TYR A 65 -4.45 -12.40 -7.64
N GLU A 66 -3.83 -13.57 -7.57
CA GLU A 66 -4.40 -14.73 -6.87
C GLU A 66 -4.24 -14.49 -5.37
N LEU A 67 -5.32 -14.74 -4.63
CA LEU A 67 -5.32 -14.60 -3.18
C LEU A 67 -4.49 -15.70 -2.54
N LEU A 68 -3.67 -15.31 -1.57
CA LEU A 68 -2.87 -16.22 -0.76
C LEU A 68 -3.59 -16.44 0.57
N ASP A 69 -3.63 -17.70 1.01
CA ASP A 69 -4.20 -18.12 2.29
C ASP A 69 -3.19 -17.95 3.45
#